data_AF-A0A2H5W9D2-F1
#
_entry.id   AF-A0A2H5W9D2-F1
#
_cell.length_a   1.000
_cell.length_b   1.000
_cell.length_c   1.000
_cell.angle_alpha   90.00
_cell.angle_beta   90.00
_cell.angle_gamma   90.00
#
_symmetry.space_group_name_H-M   'P 1'
#
loop_
_entity.id
_entity.type
_entity.pdbx_description
1 polymer ?
#
loop_
_entity_poly.entity_id
_entity_poly.type
_entity_poly.pdbx_seq_one_letter_code
_entity_poly.pdbx_strand_id
1 'polypeptide(L)'
;MRMATVGRAVVLLDLLAGFVWAQSFSREDVLDVLQKHVQQVTQDHDGVYVLKDPETGQTLKLKFVEFHPSVRRIQNYGFFACAEFQPVGGDPEQRYDIDFWVKPEDGTLKVMEVRVHKEPYNLNGEWVMKARQPQPWWWAIAGEHGGEAVGGERKAWEVKATIDGHVKKNADEHGGYFVIQDDKTGQTLQLEMVRIHDPVRKLVKTGQYFACVDFREKGGPPEKLWDLDFWVAPKDGSLEVVQVKVHKEPKFVDGQWVKQPRYKWEGEEVREISFEVYDYGAA
;
A
#
# COMPACT_ATOMS: atom_id res chain seq x y z
N MET A 1 64.88 -48.85 -2.76
CA MET A 1 64.29 -47.68 -2.07
C MET A 1 63.41 -46.94 -3.08
N ARG A 2 62.10 -47.24 -3.11
CA ARG A 2 61.08 -46.52 -3.88
C ARG A 2 59.85 -46.45 -2.96
N MET A 3 59.61 -45.28 -2.37
CA MET A 3 58.43 -45.01 -1.55
C MET A 3 57.33 -44.45 -2.45
N ALA A 4 56.16 -45.08 -2.41
CA ALA A 4 54.95 -44.65 -3.08
C ALA A 4 54.30 -43.49 -2.33
N THR A 5 53.91 -42.46 -3.08
CA THR A 5 53.19 -41.28 -2.58
C THR A 5 51.70 -41.60 -2.52
N VAL A 6 51.10 -41.53 -1.33
CA VAL A 6 49.65 -41.59 -1.13
C VAL A 6 49.09 -40.17 -1.21
N GLY A 7 48.32 -39.87 -2.25
CA GLY A 7 47.56 -38.63 -2.37
C GLY A 7 46.34 -38.66 -1.43
N ARG A 8 46.27 -37.69 -0.52
CA ARG A 8 45.09 -37.44 0.33
C ARG A 8 44.19 -36.44 -0.40
N ALA A 9 43.00 -36.88 -0.81
CA ALA A 9 41.95 -36.00 -1.29
C ALA A 9 41.37 -35.24 -0.09
N VAL A 10 41.42 -33.90 -0.14
CA VAL A 10 40.67 -33.04 0.78
C VAL A 10 39.34 -32.74 0.10
N VAL A 11 38.26 -33.29 0.63
CA VAL A 11 36.90 -32.87 0.30
C VAL A 11 36.61 -31.65 1.15
N LEU A 12 36.68 -30.45 0.55
CA LEU A 12 36.15 -29.22 1.13
C LEU A 12 34.63 -29.25 0.98
N LEU A 13 33.95 -29.49 2.09
CA LEU A 13 32.50 -29.42 2.19
C LEU A 13 32.14 -27.96 2.56
N ASP A 14 32.03 -27.09 1.56
CA ASP A 14 31.56 -25.72 1.76
C ASP A 14 30.03 -25.72 1.96
N LEU A 15 29.60 -25.98 3.20
CA LEU A 15 28.25 -25.66 3.67
C LEU A 15 28.22 -24.20 4.14
N LEU A 16 28.06 -23.27 3.19
CA LEU A 16 27.62 -21.92 3.51
C LEU A 16 26.12 -21.96 3.84
N ALA A 17 25.81 -22.22 5.11
CA ALA A 17 24.50 -21.90 5.66
C ALA A 17 24.38 -20.37 5.70
N GLY A 18 23.60 -19.81 4.77
CA GLY A 18 23.27 -18.38 4.75
C GLY A 18 22.49 -18.00 6.00
N PHE A 19 23.18 -17.43 6.99
CA PHE A 19 22.56 -16.63 8.04
C PHE A 19 22.05 -15.33 7.40
N VAL A 20 20.79 -15.32 6.99
CA VAL A 20 20.09 -14.05 6.73
C VAL A 20 19.85 -13.42 8.10
N TRP A 21 20.71 -12.50 8.49
CA TRP A 21 20.42 -11.57 9.57
C TRP A 21 19.23 -10.72 9.12
N ALA A 22 18.05 -10.99 9.66
CA ALA A 22 16.93 -10.07 9.53
C ALA A 22 17.34 -8.79 10.27
N GLN A 23 17.85 -7.80 9.53
CA GLN A 23 18.18 -6.51 10.09
C GLN A 23 16.91 -5.92 10.72
N SER A 24 16.92 -5.77 12.04
CA SER A 24 15.84 -5.13 12.77
C SER A 24 16.00 -3.63 12.67
N PHE A 25 14.97 -2.93 12.19
CA PHE A 25 14.92 -1.48 12.19
C PHE A 25 14.26 -0.96 13.46
N SER A 26 14.84 0.08 14.04
CA SER A 26 14.30 0.83 15.18
C SER A 26 13.26 1.85 14.73
N ARG A 27 12.54 2.44 15.70
CA ARG A 27 11.65 3.57 15.45
C ARG A 27 12.42 4.75 14.84
N GLU A 28 13.62 5.00 15.34
CA GLU A 28 14.49 6.09 14.93
C GLU A 28 14.94 5.91 13.47
N ASP A 29 15.27 4.68 13.06
CA ASP A 29 15.59 4.38 11.65
C ASP A 29 14.41 4.72 10.71
N VAL A 30 13.18 4.45 11.15
CA VAL A 30 11.96 4.77 10.38
C VAL A 30 11.77 6.29 10.28
N LEU A 31 11.92 7.02 11.38
CA LEU A 31 11.80 8.47 11.36
C LEU A 31 12.91 9.13 10.54
N ASP A 32 14.13 8.60 10.58
CA ASP A 32 15.26 9.10 9.79
C ASP A 32 15.02 8.94 8.29
N VAL A 33 14.50 7.80 7.82
CA VAL A 33 14.18 7.63 6.40
C VAL A 33 13.03 8.54 5.97
N LEU A 34 12.03 8.73 6.82
CA LEU A 34 10.91 9.63 6.54
C LEU A 34 11.35 11.10 6.50
N GLN A 35 12.21 11.51 7.43
CA GLN A 35 12.78 12.84 7.47
C GLN A 35 13.59 13.13 6.20
N LYS A 36 14.39 12.17 5.73
CA LYS A 36 15.12 12.26 4.46
C LYS A 36 14.18 12.34 3.27
N HIS A 37 13.13 11.52 3.23
CA HIS A 37 12.10 11.56 2.17
C HIS A 37 11.44 12.94 2.08
N VAL A 38 10.95 13.46 3.21
CA VAL A 38 10.32 14.79 3.26
C VAL A 38 11.30 15.89 2.83
N GLN A 39 12.55 15.85 3.30
CA GLN A 39 13.58 16.81 2.91
C GLN A 39 13.87 16.75 1.41
N GLN A 40 14.05 15.55 0.85
CA GLN A 40 14.34 15.36 -0.57
C GLN A 40 13.21 15.89 -1.44
N VAL A 41 11.96 15.47 -1.18
CA VAL A 41 10.79 15.96 -1.93
C VAL A 41 10.67 17.49 -1.82
N THR A 42 10.91 18.05 -0.64
CA THR A 42 10.85 19.51 -0.43
C THR A 42 11.94 20.24 -1.22
N GLN A 43 13.17 19.70 -1.26
CA GLN A 43 14.29 20.28 -2.00
C GLN A 43 14.09 20.20 -3.52
N ASP A 44 13.56 19.08 -4.01
CA ASP A 44 13.26 18.87 -5.44
C ASP A 44 12.13 19.77 -5.95
N HIS A 45 11.39 20.42 -5.05
CA HIS A 45 10.23 21.26 -5.34
C HIS A 45 10.33 22.65 -4.69
N ASP A 46 11.51 23.27 -4.75
CA ASP A 46 11.75 24.68 -4.38
C ASP A 46 11.27 25.05 -2.96
N GLY A 47 11.46 24.15 -2.00
CA GLY A 47 11.09 24.38 -0.60
C GLY A 47 9.64 24.01 -0.24
N VAL A 48 8.91 23.33 -1.13
CA VAL A 48 7.53 22.89 -0.91
C VAL A 48 7.44 21.37 -0.94
N TYR A 49 6.81 20.75 0.07
CA TYR A 49 6.49 19.33 -0.01
C TYR A 49 5.29 19.13 -0.95
N VAL A 50 5.49 18.38 -2.02
CA VAL A 50 4.43 18.12 -3.01
C VAL A 50 3.90 16.70 -2.82
N LEU A 51 2.59 16.57 -2.63
CA LEU A 51 1.90 15.28 -2.55
C LEU A 51 0.81 15.22 -3.62
N LYS A 52 0.92 14.28 -4.55
CA LYS A 52 -0.19 13.94 -5.43
C LYS A 52 -1.15 13.04 -4.67
N ASP A 53 -2.32 13.56 -4.36
CA ASP A 53 -3.39 12.83 -3.69
C ASP A 53 -4.12 11.96 -4.73
N PRO A 54 -4.00 10.63 -4.68
CA PRO A 54 -4.60 9.79 -5.70
C PRO A 54 -6.12 9.74 -5.61
N GLU A 55 -6.69 9.97 -4.42
CA GLU A 55 -8.13 9.94 -4.20
C GLU A 55 -8.85 11.09 -4.92
N THR A 56 -8.34 12.31 -4.76
CA THR A 56 -8.91 13.51 -5.39
C THR A 56 -8.29 13.83 -6.75
N GLY A 57 -7.10 13.29 -7.01
CA GLY A 57 -6.24 13.68 -8.14
C GLY A 57 -5.56 15.03 -7.97
N GLN A 58 -5.76 15.71 -6.84
CA GLN A 58 -5.15 17.00 -6.57
C GLN A 58 -3.65 16.84 -6.26
N THR A 59 -2.85 17.81 -6.70
CA THR A 59 -1.49 18.00 -6.20
C THR A 59 -1.51 18.99 -5.04
N LEU A 60 -1.31 18.49 -3.82
CA LEU A 60 -1.20 19.27 -2.60
C LEU A 60 0.20 19.89 -2.50
N LYS A 61 0.24 21.16 -2.13
CA LYS A 61 1.47 21.89 -1.79
C LYS A 61 1.47 22.15 -0.30
N LEU A 62 2.41 21.53 0.39
CA LEU A 62 2.40 21.41 1.83
C LEU A 62 3.73 21.91 2.42
N LYS A 63 3.66 22.37 3.67
CA LYS A 63 4.80 22.64 4.53
C LYS A 63 4.79 21.60 5.65
N PHE A 64 5.89 20.88 5.80
CA PHE A 64 6.08 19.95 6.90
C PHE A 64 6.07 20.70 8.24
N VAL A 65 5.35 20.16 9.22
CA VAL A 65 5.31 20.65 10.59
C VAL A 65 6.16 19.74 11.48
N GLU A 66 5.68 18.52 11.72
CA GLU A 66 6.39 17.54 12.54
C GLU A 66 5.89 16.11 12.28
N PHE A 67 6.69 15.12 12.67
CA PHE A 67 6.23 13.74 12.77
C PHE A 67 5.52 13.52 14.11
N HIS A 68 4.45 12.74 14.08
CA HIS A 68 3.86 12.22 15.31
C HIS A 68 4.87 11.32 16.03
N PRO A 69 4.82 11.26 17.37
CA PRO A 69 5.79 10.47 18.14
C PRO A 69 5.64 8.95 17.90
N SER A 70 4.46 8.49 17.46
CA SER A 70 4.21 7.06 17.26
C SER A 70 4.66 6.57 15.88
N VAL A 71 5.41 5.47 15.89
CA VAL A 71 5.67 4.63 14.72
C VAL A 71 5.12 3.26 15.04
N ARG A 72 4.24 2.75 14.17
CA ARG A 72 3.62 1.45 14.38
C ARG A 72 4.28 0.42 13.49
N ARG A 73 4.65 -0.72 14.08
CA ARG A 73 5.11 -1.89 13.33
C ARG A 73 3.92 -2.69 12.83
N ILE A 74 3.97 -3.08 11.57
CA ILE A 74 3.05 -4.01 10.93
C ILE A 74 3.82 -5.31 10.68
N GLN A 75 3.45 -6.37 11.38
CA GLN A 75 4.14 -7.66 11.27
C GLN A 75 4.17 -8.13 9.81
N ASN A 76 5.37 -8.38 9.28
CA ASN A 76 5.65 -8.78 7.88
C ASN A 76 5.37 -7.73 6.79
N TYR A 77 4.71 -6.61 7.10
CA TYR A 77 4.41 -5.57 6.10
C TYR A 77 5.05 -4.22 6.40
N GLY A 78 5.92 -4.12 7.41
CA GLY A 78 6.78 -2.95 7.62
C GLY A 78 6.33 -2.08 8.79
N PHE A 79 6.24 -0.78 8.57
CA PHE A 79 5.92 0.24 9.57
C PHE A 79 5.03 1.31 8.96
N PHE A 80 4.27 2.01 9.79
CA PHE A 80 3.70 3.29 9.37
C PHE A 80 3.88 4.35 10.45
N ALA A 81 3.97 5.60 9.99
CA ALA A 81 4.05 6.78 10.82
C ALA A 81 3.22 7.89 10.18
N CYS A 82 2.83 8.86 11.00
CA CYS A 82 2.00 9.99 10.57
C CYS A 82 2.80 11.28 10.78
N ALA A 83 2.54 12.28 9.96
CA ALA A 83 3.13 13.60 10.12
C ALA A 83 2.11 14.69 9.81
N GLU A 84 2.25 15.78 10.55
CA GLU A 84 1.43 16.97 10.38
C GLU A 84 2.02 17.87 9.29
N PHE A 85 1.14 18.34 8.41
CA PHE A 85 1.47 19.28 7.34
C PHE A 85 0.47 20.44 7.32
N GLN A 86 0.95 21.59 6.88
CA GLN A 86 0.12 22.77 6.64
C GLN A 86 0.04 23.06 5.13
N PRO A 87 -1.12 23.44 4.57
CA PRO A 87 -1.19 23.88 3.18
C PRO A 87 -0.42 25.19 2.96
N VAL A 88 0.37 25.25 1.88
CA VAL A 88 1.07 26.47 1.48
C VAL A 88 0.07 27.51 0.97
N GLY A 89 0.09 28.71 1.56
CA GLY A 89 -0.82 29.81 1.21
C GLY A 89 -2.24 29.62 1.74
N GLY A 90 -2.49 28.57 2.53
CA GLY A 90 -3.75 28.35 3.23
C GLY A 90 -3.80 29.05 4.59
N ASP A 91 -4.89 28.79 5.30
CA ASP A 91 -5.09 29.30 6.66
C ASP A 91 -4.05 28.69 7.63
N PRO A 92 -3.43 29.48 8.52
CA PRO A 92 -2.48 28.99 9.53
C PRO A 92 -2.98 27.91 10.48
N GLU A 93 -4.29 27.69 10.58
CA GLU A 93 -4.89 26.64 11.42
C GLU A 93 -5.21 25.37 10.63
N GLN A 94 -5.19 25.41 9.29
CA GLN A 94 -5.41 24.21 8.49
C GLN A 94 -4.29 23.20 8.72
N ARG A 95 -4.67 21.95 8.96
CA ARG A 95 -3.75 20.83 9.09
C ARG A 95 -4.19 19.64 8.25
N TYR A 96 -3.19 18.97 7.69
CA TYR A 96 -3.28 17.64 7.13
C TYR A 96 -2.52 16.68 8.04
N ASP A 97 -3.09 15.50 8.25
CA ASP A 97 -2.40 14.34 8.83
C ASP A 97 -2.05 13.41 7.67
N ILE A 98 -0.76 13.22 7.40
CA ILE A 98 -0.26 12.45 6.26
C ILE A 98 0.41 11.18 6.77
N ASP A 99 -0.06 10.05 6.28
CA ASP A 99 0.50 8.73 6.56
C ASP A 99 1.64 8.39 5.61
N PHE A 100 2.63 7.70 6.16
CA PHE A 100 3.73 7.10 5.42
C PHE A 100 3.80 5.62 5.75
N TRP A 101 3.60 4.78 4.74
CA TRP A 101 3.89 3.35 4.83
C TRP A 101 5.34 3.10 4.41
N VAL A 102 6.11 2.43 5.27
CA VAL A 102 7.54 2.17 5.10
C VAL A 102 7.80 0.68 5.22
N LYS A 103 8.60 0.12 4.31
CA LYS A 103 8.91 -1.31 4.33
C LYS A 103 10.41 -1.57 4.18
N PRO A 104 10.97 -2.56 4.89
CA PRO A 104 12.29 -3.09 4.59
C PRO A 104 12.35 -3.72 3.20
N GLU A 105 13.30 -3.27 2.38
CA GLU A 105 13.67 -3.87 1.09
C GLU A 105 15.19 -3.84 0.92
N ASP A 106 15.78 -4.97 0.55
CA ASP A 106 17.22 -5.11 0.27
C ASP A 106 18.14 -4.56 1.37
N GLY A 107 17.75 -4.74 2.64
CA GLY A 107 18.51 -4.26 3.80
C GLY A 107 18.35 -2.76 4.09
N THR A 108 17.43 -2.07 3.42
CA THR A 108 17.12 -0.64 3.64
C THR A 108 15.64 -0.43 3.91
N LEU A 109 15.27 0.69 4.53
CA LEU A 109 13.87 1.11 4.58
C LEU A 109 13.52 1.92 3.34
N LYS A 110 12.36 1.63 2.73
CA LYS A 110 11.81 2.40 1.63
C LYS A 110 10.42 2.91 1.97
N VAL A 111 10.14 4.16 1.61
CA VAL A 111 8.78 4.72 1.64
C VAL A 111 8.00 4.07 0.50
N MET A 112 7.01 3.27 0.87
CA MET A 112 6.20 2.50 -0.07
C MET A 112 5.04 3.33 -0.57
N GLU A 113 4.36 4.03 0.33
CA GLU A 113 3.21 4.85 -0.01
C GLU A 113 3.07 6.03 0.94
N VAL A 114 2.54 7.14 0.42
CA VAL A 114 2.17 8.34 1.17
C VAL A 114 0.70 8.64 0.88
N ARG A 115 -0.11 8.82 1.93
CA ARG A 115 -1.56 9.05 1.82
C ARG A 115 -2.02 10.14 2.79
N VAL A 116 -3.03 10.90 2.38
CA VAL A 116 -3.74 11.77 3.31
C VAL A 116 -4.61 10.91 4.22
N HIS A 117 -4.37 10.96 5.54
CA HIS A 117 -5.21 10.32 6.55
C HIS A 117 -6.34 11.24 6.97
N LYS A 118 -5.99 12.50 7.29
CA LYS A 118 -6.95 13.55 7.66
C LYS A 118 -6.70 14.81 6.85
N GLU A 119 -7.78 15.48 6.51
CA GLU A 119 -7.75 16.73 5.76
C GLU A 119 -8.40 17.87 6.57
N PRO A 120 -8.02 19.13 6.31
CA PRO A 120 -8.63 20.26 6.98
C PRO A 120 -10.09 20.41 6.55
N TYR A 121 -10.96 20.57 7.54
CA TYR A 121 -12.39 20.73 7.37
C TYR A 121 -12.86 21.90 8.21
N ASN A 122 -13.57 22.85 7.61
CA ASN A 122 -14.12 23.99 8.34
C ASN A 122 -15.46 23.58 8.95
N LEU A 123 -15.50 23.47 10.27
CA LEU A 123 -16.70 23.19 11.05
C LEU A 123 -17.11 24.46 11.78
N ASN A 124 -18.14 25.15 11.26
CA ASN A 124 -18.71 26.34 11.86
C ASN A 124 -17.70 27.49 12.11
N GLY A 125 -16.76 27.69 11.20
CA GLY A 125 -15.74 28.75 11.30
C GLY A 125 -14.43 28.30 11.94
N GLU A 126 -14.37 27.09 12.50
CA GLU A 126 -13.15 26.52 13.09
C GLU A 126 -12.57 25.43 12.20
N TRP A 127 -11.24 25.40 12.06
CA TRP A 127 -10.56 24.34 11.33
C TRP A 127 -10.34 23.11 12.22
N VAL A 128 -10.88 21.98 11.78
CA VAL A 128 -10.65 20.67 12.38
C VAL A 128 -10.07 19.72 11.34
N MET A 129 -9.38 18.67 11.79
CA MET A 129 -8.95 17.59 10.90
C MET A 129 -10.04 16.52 10.79
N LYS A 130 -10.52 16.27 9.57
CA LYS A 130 -11.49 15.21 9.29
C LYS A 130 -10.78 14.01 8.67
N ALA A 131 -10.94 12.85 9.30
CA ALA A 131 -10.41 11.60 8.78
C ALA A 131 -11.10 11.19 7.48
N ARG A 132 -10.31 10.77 6.49
CA ARG A 132 -10.80 10.25 5.22
C ARG A 132 -11.32 8.83 5.36
N GLN A 133 -12.27 8.48 4.50
CA GLN A 133 -12.90 7.17 4.47
C GLN A 133 -12.87 6.58 3.05
N PRO A 134 -12.57 5.28 2.90
CA PRO A 134 -12.15 4.37 3.95
C PRO A 134 -10.73 4.68 4.44
N GLN A 135 -10.45 4.30 5.68
CA GLN A 135 -9.11 4.38 6.24
C GLN A 135 -8.15 3.49 5.44
N PRO A 136 -6.88 3.91 5.23
CA PRO A 136 -5.85 3.03 4.70
C PRO A 136 -5.71 1.75 5.52
N TRP A 137 -5.34 0.64 4.87
CA TRP A 137 -5.39 -0.69 5.49
C TRP A 137 -4.47 -0.82 6.71
N TRP A 138 -3.40 -0.03 6.80
CA TRP A 138 -2.47 -0.04 7.93
C TRP A 138 -3.10 0.47 9.25
N TRP A 139 -4.20 1.23 9.19
CA TRP A 139 -4.95 1.64 10.39
C TRP A 139 -5.82 0.53 10.97
N ALA A 140 -6.15 -0.51 10.20
CA ALA A 140 -6.95 -1.63 10.71
C ALA A 140 -6.23 -2.43 11.80
N ILE A 141 -4.90 -2.46 11.76
CA ILE A 141 -4.07 -3.18 12.73
C ILE A 141 -4.08 -2.48 14.09
N ALA A 142 -4.32 -1.17 14.13
CA ALA A 142 -4.38 -0.42 15.38
C ALA A 142 -5.57 -0.86 16.27
N GLY A 143 -6.65 -1.36 15.66
CA GLY A 143 -7.83 -1.91 16.35
C GLY A 143 -7.71 -3.37 16.76
N GLU A 144 -7.01 -4.17 15.97
CA GLU A 144 -6.80 -5.58 16.25
C GLU A 144 -5.54 -5.74 17.12
N HIS A 145 -5.68 -5.83 18.44
CA HIS A 145 -4.60 -6.09 19.39
C HIS A 145 -3.71 -7.28 18.98
N GLY A 146 -2.65 -7.06 18.18
CA GLY A 146 -1.46 -7.91 17.99
C GLY A 146 -1.67 -9.42 17.95
N GLY A 147 -2.87 -9.89 17.61
CA GLY A 147 -3.31 -11.24 17.84
C GLY A 147 -3.05 -12.05 16.59
N GLU A 148 -2.40 -13.20 16.74
CA GLU A 148 -2.39 -14.20 15.69
C GLU A 148 -3.81 -14.45 15.21
N ALA A 149 -3.98 -14.59 13.90
CA ALA A 149 -5.25 -14.97 13.31
C ALA A 149 -5.85 -16.19 14.03
N VAL A 150 -6.97 -16.00 14.71
CA VAL A 150 -7.72 -17.11 15.32
C VAL A 150 -8.18 -18.04 14.18
N GLY A 151 -7.63 -19.25 14.13
CA GLY A 151 -8.03 -20.29 13.16
C GLY A 151 -7.28 -20.28 11.82
N GLY A 152 -6.17 -19.56 11.68
CA GLY A 152 -5.33 -19.61 10.46
C GLY A 152 -5.91 -18.90 9.23
N GLU A 153 -7.00 -18.16 9.38
CA GLU A 153 -7.57 -17.31 8.33
C GLU A 153 -6.88 -15.95 8.26
N ARG A 154 -6.47 -15.54 7.07
CA ARG A 154 -5.86 -14.23 6.84
C ARG A 154 -6.85 -13.10 7.05
N LYS A 155 -6.36 -12.02 7.63
CA LYS A 155 -7.10 -10.78 7.87
C LYS A 155 -7.27 -9.99 6.58
N ALA A 156 -8.33 -9.18 6.51
CA ALA A 156 -8.58 -8.32 5.35
C ALA A 156 -7.40 -7.39 5.05
N TRP A 157 -6.78 -6.83 6.10
CA TRP A 157 -5.61 -5.97 5.95
C TRP A 157 -4.38 -6.69 5.40
N GLU A 158 -4.18 -7.99 5.68
CA GLU A 158 -3.10 -8.77 5.08
C GLU A 158 -3.28 -8.88 3.57
N VAL A 159 -4.52 -9.14 3.12
CA VAL A 159 -4.85 -9.22 1.69
C VAL A 159 -4.63 -7.87 1.01
N LYS A 160 -5.09 -6.77 1.63
CA LYS A 160 -4.87 -5.42 1.08
C LYS A 160 -3.39 -5.05 1.02
N ALA A 161 -2.62 -5.35 2.05
CA ALA A 161 -1.18 -5.12 2.09
C ALA A 161 -0.42 -5.92 1.01
N THR A 162 -0.84 -7.15 0.75
CA THR A 162 -0.29 -7.97 -0.35
C THR A 162 -0.60 -7.36 -1.73
N ILE A 163 -1.82 -6.87 -1.93
CA ILE A 163 -2.21 -6.19 -3.18
C ILE A 163 -1.38 -4.91 -3.37
N ASP A 164 -1.32 -4.07 -2.35
CA ASP A 164 -0.57 -2.81 -2.36
C ASP A 164 0.92 -3.05 -2.66
N GLY A 165 1.54 -4.01 -1.96
CA GLY A 165 2.91 -4.41 -2.22
C GLY A 165 3.14 -4.97 -3.63
N HIS A 166 2.21 -5.74 -4.19
CA HIS A 166 2.27 -6.23 -5.57
C HIS A 166 2.20 -5.07 -6.57
N VAL A 167 1.26 -4.16 -6.39
CA VAL A 167 1.07 -2.98 -7.24
C VAL A 167 2.29 -2.08 -7.19
N LYS A 168 2.84 -1.82 -6.01
CA LYS A 168 4.04 -0.99 -5.82
C LYS A 168 5.26 -1.61 -6.48
N LYS A 169 5.51 -2.91 -6.28
CA LYS A 169 6.62 -3.62 -6.93
C LYS A 169 6.52 -3.53 -8.46
N ASN A 170 5.33 -3.81 -9.01
CA ASN A 170 5.10 -3.66 -10.44
C ASN A 170 5.33 -2.21 -10.90
N ALA A 171 4.83 -1.21 -10.17
CA ALA A 171 5.00 0.19 -10.52
C ALA A 171 6.47 0.64 -10.52
N ASP A 172 7.28 0.17 -9.56
CA ASP A 172 8.71 0.46 -9.49
C ASP A 172 9.48 -0.06 -10.72
N GLU A 173 9.08 -1.23 -11.25
CA GLU A 173 9.63 -1.81 -12.46
C GLU A 173 9.19 -1.06 -13.73
N HIS A 174 8.14 -0.22 -13.66
CA HIS A 174 7.50 0.41 -14.82
C HIS A 174 7.38 1.94 -14.69
N GLY A 175 8.34 2.59 -14.05
CA GLY A 175 8.45 4.05 -14.01
C GLY A 175 7.35 4.73 -13.20
N GLY A 176 6.90 4.09 -12.12
CA GLY A 176 5.94 4.62 -11.15
C GLY A 176 4.47 4.37 -11.49
N TYR A 177 4.17 3.52 -12.47
CA TYR A 177 2.79 3.17 -12.85
C TYR A 177 2.60 1.67 -12.84
N PHE A 178 1.48 1.20 -12.30
CA PHE A 178 1.06 -0.19 -12.44
C PHE A 178 0.75 -0.48 -13.91
N VAL A 179 1.38 -1.49 -14.48
CA VAL A 179 1.22 -1.87 -15.88
C VAL A 179 0.58 -3.25 -15.99
N ILE A 180 -0.52 -3.30 -16.74
CA ILE A 180 -1.28 -4.52 -17.03
C ILE A 180 -1.73 -4.50 -18.49
N GLN A 181 -1.75 -5.67 -19.13
CA GLN A 181 -2.45 -5.83 -20.41
C GLN A 181 -3.92 -6.15 -20.15
N ASP A 182 -4.78 -5.34 -20.75
CA ASP A 182 -6.21 -5.58 -20.81
C ASP A 182 -6.51 -6.84 -21.63
N ASP A 183 -7.08 -7.85 -20.99
CA ASP A 183 -7.41 -9.15 -21.58
C ASP A 183 -8.50 -9.08 -22.67
N LYS A 184 -9.36 -8.06 -22.63
CA LYS A 184 -10.45 -7.87 -23.58
C LYS A 184 -10.00 -7.13 -24.84
N THR A 185 -9.15 -6.11 -24.69
CA THR A 185 -8.78 -5.21 -25.79
C THR A 185 -7.34 -5.40 -26.29
N GLY A 186 -6.49 -6.06 -25.51
CA GLY A 186 -5.04 -6.13 -25.76
C GLY A 186 -4.28 -4.84 -25.43
N GLN A 187 -4.95 -3.79 -24.95
CA GLN A 187 -4.32 -2.53 -24.61
C GLN A 187 -3.43 -2.68 -23.37
N THR A 188 -2.20 -2.16 -23.42
CA THR A 188 -1.38 -1.96 -22.22
C THR A 188 -1.88 -0.72 -21.47
N LEU A 189 -2.37 -0.91 -20.25
CA LEU A 189 -2.80 0.16 -19.35
C LEU A 189 -1.65 0.58 -18.43
N GLN A 190 -1.48 1.88 -18.24
CA GLN A 190 -0.59 2.46 -17.21
C GLN A 190 -1.45 3.15 -16.16
N LEU A 191 -1.42 2.64 -14.94
CA LEU A 191 -2.41 2.93 -13.91
C LEU A 191 -1.76 3.42 -12.60
N GLU A 192 -2.43 4.33 -11.92
CA GLU A 192 -2.12 4.78 -10.56
C GLU A 192 -3.19 4.22 -9.62
N MET A 193 -2.77 3.60 -8.52
CA MET A 193 -3.70 3.02 -7.56
C MET A 193 -4.37 4.11 -6.73
N VAL A 194 -5.70 4.10 -6.74
CA VAL A 194 -6.53 5.07 -6.01
C VAL A 194 -6.93 4.51 -4.65
N ARG A 195 -7.56 3.33 -4.63
CA ARG A 195 -8.11 2.75 -3.40
C ARG A 195 -8.41 1.27 -3.55
N ILE A 196 -8.14 0.50 -2.50
CA ILE A 196 -8.63 -0.88 -2.36
C ILE A 196 -9.97 -0.85 -1.62
N HIS A 197 -11.01 -1.41 -2.25
CA HIS A 197 -12.38 -1.41 -1.72
C HIS A 197 -12.57 -2.37 -0.55
N ASP A 198 -13.62 -2.08 0.21
CA ASP A 198 -14.24 -3.02 1.14
C ASP A 198 -15.55 -3.57 0.59
N PRO A 199 -15.92 -4.80 0.98
CA PRO A 199 -15.15 -5.74 1.79
C PRO A 199 -14.11 -6.51 0.96
N VAL A 200 -13.06 -7.02 1.63
CA VAL A 200 -12.29 -8.15 1.10
C VAL A 200 -13.17 -9.39 1.21
N ARG A 201 -13.08 -10.33 0.28
CA ARG A 201 -13.86 -11.56 0.35
C ARG A 201 -12.97 -12.79 0.22
N LYS A 202 -13.38 -13.88 0.85
CA LYS A 202 -12.77 -15.19 0.73
C LYS A 202 -13.66 -16.11 -0.09
N LEU A 203 -13.08 -16.74 -1.09
CA LEU A 203 -13.71 -17.78 -1.90
C LEU A 203 -13.71 -19.08 -1.10
N VAL A 204 -14.88 -19.56 -0.69
CA VAL A 204 -15.01 -20.70 0.25
C VAL A 204 -14.43 -21.98 -0.34
N LYS A 205 -14.65 -22.22 -1.64
CA LYS A 205 -14.23 -23.45 -2.33
C LYS A 205 -12.73 -23.54 -2.53
N THR A 206 -12.06 -22.43 -2.84
CA THR A 206 -10.63 -22.41 -3.21
C THR A 206 -9.74 -21.93 -2.06
N GLY A 207 -10.31 -21.28 -1.05
CA GLY A 207 -9.55 -20.63 0.03
C GLY A 207 -8.81 -19.37 -0.41
N GLN A 208 -8.95 -18.94 -1.67
CA GLN A 208 -8.40 -17.68 -2.16
C GLN A 208 -9.17 -16.49 -1.59
N TYR A 209 -8.51 -15.34 -1.61
CA TYR A 209 -9.08 -14.06 -1.26
C TYR A 209 -9.22 -13.20 -2.51
N PHE A 210 -10.13 -12.24 -2.47
CA PHE A 210 -10.25 -11.26 -3.52
C PHE A 210 -10.64 -9.88 -2.99
N ALA A 211 -10.18 -8.84 -3.68
CA ALA A 211 -10.58 -7.46 -3.45
C ALA A 211 -10.60 -6.68 -4.78
N CYS A 212 -11.55 -5.74 -4.87
CA CYS A 212 -11.63 -4.78 -5.98
C CYS A 212 -10.78 -3.56 -5.66
N VAL A 213 -10.14 -2.98 -6.67
CA VAL A 213 -9.25 -1.83 -6.52
C VAL A 213 -9.55 -0.81 -7.61
N ASP A 214 -9.77 0.43 -7.21
CA ASP A 214 -9.89 1.55 -8.13
C ASP A 214 -8.50 2.02 -8.57
N PHE A 215 -8.36 2.23 -9.87
CA PHE A 215 -7.18 2.78 -10.52
C PHE A 215 -7.56 3.96 -11.42
N ARG A 216 -6.63 4.89 -11.57
CA ARG A 216 -6.72 5.97 -12.53
C ARG A 216 -5.68 5.77 -13.63
N GLU A 217 -6.09 5.95 -14.88
CA GLU A 217 -5.16 5.92 -16.00
C GLU A 217 -4.17 7.09 -15.91
N LYS A 218 -2.92 6.87 -16.31
CA LYS A 218 -1.89 7.91 -16.34
C LYS A 218 -2.37 9.13 -17.14
N GLY A 219 -2.41 10.29 -16.47
CA GLY A 219 -2.87 11.54 -17.06
C GLY A 219 -4.39 11.63 -17.28
N GLY A 220 -5.15 10.63 -16.85
CA GLY A 220 -6.62 10.65 -16.87
C GLY A 220 -7.19 11.58 -15.79
N PRO A 221 -8.42 12.08 -15.98
CA PRO A 221 -9.08 12.92 -14.98
C PRO A 221 -9.50 12.08 -13.75
N PRO A 222 -9.67 12.70 -12.56
CA PRO A 222 -9.92 11.99 -11.31
C PRO A 222 -11.09 11.00 -11.34
N GLU A 223 -12.16 11.34 -12.05
CA GLU A 223 -13.39 10.56 -12.15
C GLU A 223 -13.32 9.38 -13.14
N LYS A 224 -12.30 9.34 -14.02
CA LYS A 224 -12.11 8.25 -15.00
C LYS A 224 -11.39 7.07 -14.33
N LEU A 225 -12.16 6.27 -13.60
CA LEU A 225 -11.65 5.15 -12.82
C LEU A 225 -11.86 3.79 -13.50
N TRP A 226 -10.82 2.98 -13.46
CA TRP A 226 -10.85 1.54 -13.72
C TRP A 226 -11.06 0.80 -12.41
N ASP A 227 -11.82 -0.30 -12.44
CA ASP A 227 -12.03 -1.19 -11.29
C ASP A 227 -11.40 -2.54 -11.64
N LEU A 228 -10.35 -2.92 -10.94
CA LEU A 228 -9.62 -4.16 -11.17
C LEU A 228 -9.85 -5.12 -9.99
N ASP A 229 -10.14 -6.37 -10.29
CA ASP A 229 -10.22 -7.45 -9.31
C ASP A 229 -8.84 -8.08 -9.14
N PHE A 230 -8.43 -8.29 -7.88
CA PHE A 230 -7.21 -8.99 -7.49
C PHE A 230 -7.56 -10.27 -6.75
N TRP A 231 -7.02 -11.39 -7.19
CA TRP A 231 -7.08 -12.65 -6.47
C TRP A 231 -5.76 -12.87 -5.73
N VAL A 232 -5.87 -13.26 -4.48
CA VAL A 232 -4.75 -13.47 -3.58
C VAL A 232 -4.84 -14.87 -3.01
N ALA A 233 -3.76 -15.64 -3.12
CA ALA A 233 -3.71 -17.01 -2.62
C ALA A 233 -2.63 -17.16 -1.55
N PRO A 234 -2.83 -18.05 -0.56
CA PRO A 234 -1.74 -18.50 0.30
C PRO A 234 -0.69 -19.25 -0.52
N LYS A 235 0.59 -18.90 -0.33
CA LYS A 235 1.74 -19.58 -0.93
C LYS A 235 2.90 -19.59 0.07
N ASP A 236 3.37 -20.78 0.41
CA ASP A 236 4.51 -21.01 1.32
C ASP A 236 4.41 -20.24 2.65
N GLY A 237 3.20 -20.15 3.22
CA GLY A 237 2.96 -19.43 4.47
C GLY A 237 2.85 -17.91 4.34
N SER A 238 2.89 -17.36 3.12
CA SER A 238 2.64 -15.95 2.78
C SER A 238 1.40 -15.80 1.89
N LEU A 239 1.04 -14.56 1.54
CA LEU A 239 0.00 -14.25 0.55
C LEU A 239 0.66 -13.70 -0.73
N GLU A 240 0.18 -14.14 -1.89
CA GLU A 240 0.63 -13.64 -3.20
C GLU A 240 -0.57 -13.31 -4.09
N VAL A 241 -0.49 -12.22 -4.85
CA VAL A 241 -1.44 -11.93 -5.94
C VAL A 241 -1.21 -12.94 -7.06
N VAL A 242 -2.22 -13.76 -7.36
CA VAL A 242 -2.15 -14.82 -8.38
C VAL A 242 -2.87 -14.46 -9.68
N GLN A 243 -3.77 -13.48 -9.63
CA GLN A 243 -4.50 -13.00 -10.81
C GLN A 243 -4.94 -11.56 -10.62
N VAL A 244 -4.93 -10.81 -11.72
CA VAL A 244 -5.50 -9.47 -11.82
C VAL A 244 -6.35 -9.41 -13.08
N LYS A 245 -7.55 -8.85 -12.99
CA LYS A 245 -8.45 -8.65 -14.14
C LYS A 245 -9.17 -7.32 -14.09
N VAL A 246 -9.45 -6.75 -15.25
CA VAL A 246 -10.32 -5.58 -15.34
C VAL A 246 -11.77 -6.01 -15.10
N HIS A 247 -12.35 -5.57 -13.99
CA HIS A 247 -13.73 -5.83 -13.63
C HIS A 247 -14.68 -4.79 -14.24
N LYS A 248 -14.33 -3.50 -14.14
CA LYS A 248 -15.09 -2.40 -14.76
C LYS A 248 -14.17 -1.45 -15.51
N GLU A 249 -14.60 -1.08 -16.72
CA GLU A 249 -13.91 -0.09 -17.55
C GLU A 249 -14.62 1.28 -17.48
N PRO A 250 -13.88 2.39 -17.50
CA PRO A 250 -14.48 3.71 -17.53
C PRO A 250 -15.15 3.96 -18.88
N LYS A 251 -16.39 4.45 -18.85
CA LYS A 251 -17.13 4.92 -20.03
C LYS A 251 -17.71 6.31 -19.77
N PHE A 252 -17.65 7.17 -20.78
CA PHE A 252 -18.26 8.49 -20.72
C PHE A 252 -19.71 8.41 -21.24
N VAL A 253 -20.68 8.66 -20.38
CA VAL A 253 -22.12 8.58 -20.66
C VAL A 253 -22.79 9.81 -20.06
N ASP A 254 -23.60 10.51 -20.85
CA ASP A 254 -24.38 11.68 -20.42
C ASP A 254 -23.57 12.75 -19.66
N GLY A 255 -22.34 13.01 -20.10
CA GLY A 255 -21.46 14.02 -19.51
C GLY A 255 -20.72 13.57 -18.25
N GLN A 256 -20.80 12.28 -17.88
CA GLN A 256 -20.16 11.73 -16.69
C GLN A 256 -19.37 10.45 -16.99
N TRP A 257 -18.28 10.24 -16.26
CA TRP A 257 -17.58 8.96 -16.29
C TRP A 257 -18.27 7.95 -15.37
N VAL A 258 -18.58 6.78 -15.90
CA VAL A 258 -19.18 5.65 -15.18
C VAL A 258 -18.32 4.41 -15.31
N LYS A 259 -18.30 3.57 -14.28
CA LYS A 259 -17.61 2.28 -14.29
C LYS A 259 -18.53 1.21 -14.89
N GLN A 260 -18.35 0.86 -16.16
CA GLN A 260 -19.15 -0.18 -16.82
C GLN A 260 -18.59 -1.58 -16.50
N PRO A 261 -19.37 -2.48 -15.88
CA PRO A 261 -18.94 -3.85 -15.62
C PRO A 261 -18.69 -4.66 -16.89
N ARG A 262 -17.61 -5.44 -16.90
CA ARG A 262 -17.28 -6.39 -17.97
C ARG A 262 -17.83 -7.79 -17.72
N TYR A 263 -17.90 -8.18 -16.45
CA TYR A 263 -18.49 -9.44 -16.02
C TYR A 263 -19.15 -9.27 -14.66
N LYS A 264 -19.97 -10.25 -14.30
CA LYS A 264 -20.49 -10.44 -12.95
C LYS A 264 -19.93 -11.74 -12.41
N TRP A 265 -19.83 -11.79 -11.10
CA TRP A 265 -19.56 -13.02 -10.39
C TRP A 265 -20.85 -13.82 -10.28
N GLU A 266 -20.86 -15.05 -10.79
CA GLU A 266 -22.00 -15.96 -10.71
C GLU A 266 -21.55 -17.31 -10.15
N GLY A 267 -22.28 -17.83 -9.17
CA GLY A 267 -22.09 -19.20 -8.67
C GLY A 267 -20.93 -19.45 -7.70
N GLU A 268 -20.23 -18.39 -7.27
CA GLU A 268 -19.19 -18.50 -6.25
C GLU A 268 -19.74 -18.28 -4.84
N GLU A 269 -19.41 -19.20 -3.94
CA GLU A 269 -19.70 -19.05 -2.53
C GLU A 269 -18.58 -18.23 -1.89
N VAL A 270 -18.95 -17.05 -1.38
CA VAL A 270 -18.03 -16.08 -0.83
C VAL A 270 -18.38 -15.79 0.63
N ARG A 271 -17.35 -15.61 1.44
CA ARG A 271 -17.48 -15.01 2.77
C ARG A 271 -16.82 -13.65 2.76
N GLU A 272 -17.55 -12.62 3.16
CA GLU A 272 -16.97 -11.29 3.33
C GLU A 272 -16.12 -11.27 4.60
N ILE A 273 -14.91 -10.73 4.48
CA ILE A 273 -14.01 -10.43 5.58
C ILE A 273 -13.83 -8.91 5.60
N SER A 274 -14.56 -8.26 6.48
CA SER A 274 -14.56 -6.80 6.60
C SER A 274 -13.61 -6.33 7.70
N PHE A 275 -13.33 -5.04 7.65
CA PHE A 275 -12.60 -4.31 8.68
C PHE A 275 -13.46 -4.24 9.95
N GLU A 276 -12.89 -4.60 11.09
CA GLU A 276 -13.31 -4.01 12.36
C GLU A 276 -12.41 -2.80 12.60
N VAL A 277 -12.78 -1.65 12.02
CA VAL A 277 -12.14 -0.38 12.40
C VAL A 277 -12.71 -0.03 13.76
N TYR A 278 -11.95 -0.28 14.82
CA TYR A 278 -12.25 0.31 16.11
C TYR A 278 -12.08 1.82 15.97
N ASP A 279 -13.17 2.55 16.17
CA ASP A 279 -13.16 4.01 16.31
C ASP A 279 -12.36 4.35 17.58
N TYR A 280 -11.05 4.54 17.42
CA TYR A 280 -10.26 5.23 18.43
C TYR A 280 -10.62 6.71 18.32
N GLY A 281 -11.72 7.06 18.98
CA GLY A 281 -12.15 8.44 19.15
C GLY A 281 -10.96 9.31 19.56
N ALA A 282 -10.91 10.51 18.97
CA ALA A 282 -9.97 11.59 19.20
C ALA A 282 -9.02 11.38 20.40
N ALA A 283 -7.78 10.99 20.09
CA ALA A 283 -6.65 11.23 20.98
C ALA A 283 -6.04 12.59 20.63
#